data_AF-A0AAV6NK69-F1
#
_entry.id   AF-A0AAV6NK69-F1
#
_cell.length_a   1.000
_cell.length_b   1.000
_cell.length_c   1.000
_cell.angle_alpha   90.00
_cell.angle_beta   90.00
_cell.angle_gamma   90.00
#
_symmetry.space_group_name_H-M   'P 1'
#
loop_
_entity.id
_entity.type
_entity.pdbx_description
1 polymer ?
#
loop_
_entity_poly.entity_id
_entity_poly.type
_entity_poly.pdbx_seq_one_letter_code
_entity_poly.pdbx_strand_id
1 'polypeptide(L)'
;MMPAHEGGSRYIPQLGDEVAYLRQGHQEYIDHCCTNYYHTKDTGPWTSIRGPVRAVEFCKVVELVYSTSAGSGDSCCKMLLKFIDPTSHVYLQSLKLTLPELTSFPDFLVERTRFEAAMQRNWTFRDKCKVWWKNDVGVDGSWWDGRIVSVQAKSSEYPESPWERYTIKYRSDPAEPHLHSPWELYDTVTQWDQPRIDDENKAKLLTAFDQLTSILCRFPVPLCLEIIQERLQNDYYRSLEALKHDFMVMLSNFESFVAKNEDMSKKIRRLSDWFSRNISPL
;
A
#
# COMPACT_ATOMS: atom_id res chain seq x y z
N MET A 1 5.60 -3.76 -14.49
CA MET A 1 5.33 -2.36 -14.86
C MET A 1 3.99 -1.98 -14.24
N MET A 2 4.00 -1.16 -13.18
CA MET A 2 2.79 -0.56 -12.61
C MET A 2 2.75 0.86 -13.15
N PRO A 3 1.81 1.22 -14.06
CA PRO A 3 1.71 2.57 -14.55
C PRO A 3 1.44 3.52 -13.39
N ALA A 4 2.04 4.70 -13.43
CA ALA A 4 1.59 5.82 -12.63
C ALA A 4 0.11 6.10 -12.98
N HIS A 5 -0.75 6.02 -11.97
CA HIS A 5 -2.12 6.56 -11.99
C HIS A 5 -3.11 5.97 -13.02
N GLU A 6 -3.34 4.64 -12.99
CA GLU A 6 -4.59 4.08 -13.51
C GLU A 6 -5.65 3.98 -12.42
N GLY A 7 -6.43 5.05 -12.26
CA GLY A 7 -7.84 5.05 -11.85
C GLY A 7 -8.23 4.62 -10.42
N GLY A 8 -7.64 3.58 -9.88
CA GLY A 8 -7.87 3.10 -8.52
C GLY A 8 -6.51 2.82 -7.91
N SER A 9 -5.89 3.83 -7.30
CA SER A 9 -4.59 3.62 -6.68
C SER A 9 -4.80 2.59 -5.56
N ARG A 10 -4.20 1.41 -5.69
CA ARG A 10 -4.16 0.43 -4.60
C ARG A 10 -3.02 0.84 -3.67
N TYR A 11 -3.19 0.65 -2.36
CA TYR A 11 -2.04 0.79 -1.47
C TYR A 11 -1.05 -0.36 -1.66
N ILE A 12 0.17 -0.03 -2.10
CA ILE A 12 1.30 -0.97 -2.19
C ILE A 12 2.25 -0.64 -1.03
N PRO A 13 2.42 -1.50 -0.02
CA PRO A 13 3.21 -1.17 1.16
C PRO A 13 4.67 -0.84 0.85
N GLN A 14 5.19 0.22 1.48
CA GLN A 14 6.61 0.53 1.51
C GLN A 14 7.09 0.69 2.95
N LEU A 15 8.35 0.35 3.20
CA LEU A 15 8.94 0.56 4.51
C LEU A 15 8.94 2.06 4.83
N GLY A 16 8.52 2.41 6.05
CA GLY A 16 8.48 3.78 6.51
C GLY A 16 7.17 4.51 6.25
N ASP A 17 6.25 3.92 5.48
CA ASP A 17 4.95 4.53 5.21
C ASP A 17 4.16 4.77 6.49
N GLU A 18 3.48 5.91 6.54
CA GLU A 18 2.40 6.13 7.48
C GLU A 18 1.07 5.77 6.84
N VAL A 19 0.22 5.06 7.58
CA VAL A 19 -1.03 4.50 7.08
C VAL A 19 -2.15 4.66 8.09
N ALA A 20 -3.37 4.82 7.58
CA ALA A 20 -4.59 4.58 8.33
C ALA A 20 -4.93 3.08 8.26
N TYR A 21 -5.00 2.43 9.42
CA TYR A 21 -5.45 1.06 9.58
C TYR A 21 -6.92 1.04 10.02
N LEU A 22 -7.77 0.36 9.25
CA LEU A 22 -9.21 0.32 9.45
C LEU A 22 -9.60 -0.99 10.15
N ARG A 23 -9.88 -0.92 11.46
CA ARG A 23 -10.17 -2.08 12.29
C ARG A 23 -11.40 -2.86 11.83
N GLN A 24 -12.46 -2.15 11.43
CA GLN A 24 -13.70 -2.78 10.93
C GLN A 24 -13.44 -3.49 9.60
N GLY A 25 -12.81 -2.83 8.63
CA GLY A 25 -12.53 -3.42 7.33
C GLY A 25 -11.65 -4.66 7.40
N HIS A 26 -10.66 -4.67 8.29
CA HIS A 26 -9.85 -5.87 8.49
C HIS A 26 -10.64 -7.01 9.16
N GLN A 27 -11.60 -6.73 10.05
CA GLN A 27 -12.50 -7.76 10.57
C GLN A 27 -13.29 -8.41 9.44
N GLU A 28 -13.93 -7.58 8.62
CA GLU A 28 -14.79 -8.04 7.54
C GLU A 28 -13.99 -8.82 6.48
N TYR A 29 -12.74 -8.44 6.26
CA TYR A 29 -11.82 -9.20 5.43
C TYR A 29 -11.55 -10.60 6.00
N ILE A 30 -11.23 -10.69 7.30
CA ILE A 30 -11.01 -11.98 7.97
C ILE A 30 -12.27 -12.84 7.87
N ASP A 31 -13.43 -12.28 8.18
CA ASP A 31 -14.70 -12.99 8.16
C ASP A 31 -15.01 -13.50 6.73
N HIS A 32 -14.80 -12.66 5.71
CA HIS A 32 -14.91 -13.03 4.30
C HIS A 32 -14.01 -14.22 3.95
N CYS A 33 -12.74 -14.20 4.39
CA CYS A 33 -11.81 -15.29 4.14
C CYS A 33 -12.13 -16.57 4.91
N CYS A 34 -12.58 -16.44 6.15
CA CYS A 34 -13.01 -17.57 6.98
C CYS A 34 -14.22 -18.28 6.35
N THR A 35 -15.17 -17.52 5.80
CA THR A 35 -16.34 -18.08 5.11
C THR A 35 -15.97 -18.73 3.78
N ASN A 36 -15.09 -18.10 2.98
CA ASN A 36 -14.86 -18.51 1.59
C ASN A 36 -13.66 -19.44 1.35
N TYR A 37 -12.66 -19.47 2.25
CA TYR A 37 -11.41 -20.21 2.00
C TYR A 37 -11.00 -21.18 3.11
N TYR A 38 -11.05 -20.77 4.38
CA TYR A 38 -10.38 -21.52 5.45
C TYR A 38 -11.32 -22.29 6.38
N HIS A 39 -12.62 -21.93 6.45
CA HIS A 39 -13.61 -22.51 7.37
C HIS A 39 -13.15 -22.61 8.84
N THR A 40 -12.23 -21.74 9.26
CA THR A 40 -11.74 -21.62 10.63
C THR A 40 -12.10 -20.25 11.20
N LYS A 41 -12.23 -20.13 12.52
CA LYS A 41 -12.43 -18.83 13.19
C LYS A 41 -11.08 -18.20 13.50
N ASP A 42 -10.65 -17.25 12.68
CA ASP A 42 -9.58 -16.34 13.05
C ASP A 42 -10.19 -15.16 13.82
N THR A 43 -9.61 -14.85 14.98
CA THR A 43 -10.07 -13.75 15.85
C THR A 43 -9.33 -12.44 15.57
N GLY A 44 -8.39 -12.47 14.63
CA GLY A 44 -7.60 -11.37 14.14
C GLY A 44 -6.47 -10.91 15.06
N PRO A 45 -5.54 -10.10 14.52
CA PRO A 45 -4.25 -9.86 15.16
C PRO A 45 -4.31 -8.89 16.36
N TRP A 46 -5.43 -8.20 16.55
CA TRP A 46 -5.68 -7.32 17.71
C TRP A 46 -5.84 -8.06 19.04
N THR A 47 -6.03 -9.38 19.03
CA THR A 47 -6.08 -10.19 20.25
C THR A 47 -4.78 -10.16 21.07
N SER A 48 -3.66 -9.86 20.41
CA SER A 48 -2.35 -9.71 21.05
C SER A 48 -2.05 -8.29 21.55
N ILE A 49 -2.92 -7.33 21.23
CA ILE A 49 -2.78 -5.92 21.62
C ILE A 49 -3.38 -5.69 23.00
N ARG A 50 -2.71 -4.90 23.83
CA ARG A 50 -3.22 -4.51 25.14
C ARG A 50 -4.02 -3.21 25.04
N GLY A 51 -5.33 -3.32 25.05
CA GLY A 51 -6.25 -2.17 25.05
C GLY A 51 -7.14 -2.11 23.81
N PRO A 52 -8.15 -1.23 23.83
CA PRO A 52 -9.09 -1.09 22.72
C PRO A 52 -8.41 -0.47 21.51
N VAL A 53 -8.53 -1.13 20.36
CA VAL A 53 -8.15 -0.61 19.04
C VAL A 53 -9.33 0.18 18.48
N ARG A 54 -9.13 1.45 18.11
CA ARG A 54 -10.19 2.30 17.54
C ARG A 54 -10.56 1.85 16.13
N ALA A 55 -11.65 2.41 15.59
CA ALA A 55 -12.07 2.16 14.21
C ALA A 55 -10.98 2.52 13.19
N VAL A 56 -10.24 3.59 13.47
CA VAL A 56 -9.08 4.05 12.70
C VAL A 56 -7.89 4.17 13.64
N GLU A 57 -6.77 3.56 13.27
CA GLU A 57 -5.49 3.78 13.93
C GLU A 57 -4.45 4.24 12.91
N PHE A 58 -3.68 5.27 13.26
CA PHE A 58 -2.52 5.65 12.46
C PHE A 58 -1.31 4.83 12.87
N CYS A 59 -0.67 4.23 11.85
CA CYS A 59 0.45 3.34 12.02
C CYS A 59 1.62 3.76 11.13
N LYS A 60 2.84 3.39 11.52
CA LYS A 60 4.03 3.38 10.64
C LYS A 60 4.40 1.95 10.28
N VAL A 61 4.73 1.68 9.01
CA VAL A 61 5.31 0.41 8.56
C VAL A 61 6.77 0.36 9.01
N VAL A 62 7.06 -0.42 10.06
CA VAL A 62 8.41 -0.50 10.66
C VAL A 62 9.18 -1.76 10.27
N GLU A 63 8.48 -2.78 9.78
CA GLU A 63 9.09 -3.94 9.12
C GLU A 63 8.24 -4.31 7.90
N LEU A 64 8.92 -4.70 6.81
CA LEU A 64 8.27 -5.13 5.58
C LEU A 64 9.07 -6.29 4.96
N VAL A 65 8.37 -7.40 4.69
CA VAL A 65 8.91 -8.58 4.03
C VAL A 65 7.98 -8.98 2.89
N TYR A 66 8.53 -8.99 1.68
CA TYR A 66 7.84 -9.49 0.48
C TYR A 66 7.84 -11.02 0.48
N SER A 67 6.70 -11.63 0.16
CA SER A 67 6.56 -13.09 0.11
C SER A 67 5.69 -13.52 -1.06
N THR A 68 6.04 -14.64 -1.68
CA THR A 68 5.22 -15.36 -2.66
C THR A 68 4.56 -16.53 -1.94
N SER A 69 3.44 -16.29 -1.24
CA SER A 69 2.70 -17.37 -0.58
C SER A 69 1.74 -18.02 -1.58
N ALA A 70 1.79 -19.34 -1.74
CA ALA A 70 0.86 -20.07 -2.60
C ALA A 70 -0.60 -19.85 -2.14
N GLY A 71 -1.47 -19.45 -3.08
CA GLY A 71 -2.89 -19.20 -2.83
C GLY A 71 -3.29 -17.74 -2.51
N SER A 72 -2.34 -16.79 -2.44
CA SER A 72 -2.61 -15.38 -2.08
C SER A 72 -2.41 -14.36 -3.24
N GLY A 73 -2.30 -14.83 -4.48
CA GLY A 73 -1.81 -13.99 -5.59
C GLY A 73 -0.28 -13.86 -5.60
N ASP A 74 0.25 -13.24 -6.66
CA ASP A 74 1.69 -13.22 -6.96
C ASP A 74 2.54 -12.36 -6.00
N SER A 75 1.94 -11.69 -5.02
CA SER A 75 2.67 -10.94 -3.98
C SER A 75 1.84 -10.74 -2.71
N CYS A 76 2.32 -11.24 -1.57
CA CYS A 76 1.81 -10.84 -0.25
C CYS A 76 2.90 -10.10 0.53
N CYS A 77 2.48 -9.15 1.37
CA CYS A 77 3.38 -8.37 2.21
C CYS A 77 3.14 -8.72 3.68
N LYS A 78 4.17 -9.26 4.34
CA LYS A 78 4.17 -9.39 5.80
C LYS A 78 4.79 -8.12 6.37
N MET A 79 4.07 -7.46 7.26
CA MET A 79 4.50 -6.19 7.84
C MET A 79 4.29 -6.15 9.34
N LEU A 80 5.11 -5.34 10.00
CA LEU A 80 4.91 -4.90 11.36
C LEU A 80 4.47 -3.43 11.32
N LEU A 81 3.25 -3.18 11.78
CA LEU A 81 2.69 -1.84 11.91
C LEU A 81 2.88 -1.37 13.34
N LYS A 82 3.47 -0.20 13.54
CA LYS A 82 3.60 0.44 14.86
C LYS A 82 2.60 1.56 15.00
N PHE A 83 1.79 1.58 16.06
CA PHE A 83 0.85 2.67 16.31
C PHE A 83 1.58 3.96 16.67
N ILE A 84 1.26 5.05 15.97
CA ILE A 84 1.98 6.34 16.08
C ILE A 84 1.13 7.49 16.64
N ASP A 85 -0.17 7.29 16.88
CA ASP A 85 -1.03 8.32 17.48
C ASP A 85 -0.90 8.32 19.02
N PRO A 86 -0.36 9.39 19.66
CA PRO A 86 -0.19 9.46 21.11
C PRO A 86 -1.51 9.50 21.90
N THR A 87 -2.64 9.77 21.23
CA THR A 87 -3.97 9.75 21.85
C THR A 87 -4.60 8.35 21.87
N SER A 88 -3.98 7.38 21.18
CA SER A 88 -4.46 6.00 21.12
C SER A 88 -4.07 5.21 22.37
N HIS A 89 -4.96 4.34 22.83
CA HIS A 89 -4.66 3.38 23.92
C HIS A 89 -3.55 2.40 23.55
N VAL A 90 -3.32 2.22 22.25
CA VAL A 90 -2.38 1.24 21.71
C VAL A 90 -1.10 1.90 21.20
N TYR A 91 -0.87 3.18 21.52
CA TYR A 91 0.32 3.95 21.13
C TYR A 91 1.62 3.19 21.40
N LEU A 92 2.54 3.20 20.43
CA LEU A 92 3.82 2.49 20.41
C LEU A 92 3.76 0.95 20.44
N GLN A 93 2.59 0.34 20.61
CA GLN A 93 2.43 -1.10 20.39
C GLN A 93 2.54 -1.42 18.90
N SER A 94 2.67 -2.70 18.58
CA SER A 94 2.79 -3.15 17.19
C SER A 94 1.80 -4.25 16.85
N LEU A 95 1.35 -4.23 15.60
CA LEU A 95 0.44 -5.20 15.00
C LEU A 95 1.14 -5.89 13.83
N LYS A 96 1.16 -7.22 13.84
CA LYS A 96 1.59 -8.00 12.67
C LYS A 96 0.43 -8.11 11.69
N LEU A 97 0.68 -7.79 10.43
CA LEU A 97 -0.30 -7.88 9.36
C LEU A 97 0.31 -8.62 8.17
N THR A 98 -0.46 -9.54 7.59
CA THR A 98 -0.17 -10.07 6.25
C THR A 98 -1.18 -9.44 5.30
N LEU A 99 -0.74 -8.49 4.48
CA LEU A 99 -1.59 -7.86 3.47
C LEU A 99 -1.56 -8.74 2.20
N PRO A 100 -2.69 -9.37 1.85
CA PRO A 100 -2.85 -10.11 0.59
C PRO A 100 -2.95 -9.13 -0.59
N GLU A 101 -3.06 -9.67 -1.80
CA GLU A 101 -3.55 -8.89 -2.91
C GLU A 101 -5.08 -8.69 -2.80
N LEU A 102 -5.52 -7.46 -2.50
CA LEU A 102 -6.95 -7.11 -2.44
C LEU A 102 -7.48 -6.78 -3.84
N THR A 103 -7.90 -7.79 -4.59
CA THR A 103 -8.47 -7.63 -5.95
C THR A 103 -9.98 -7.43 -5.95
N SER A 104 -10.69 -8.04 -5.00
CA SER A 104 -12.15 -8.03 -4.92
C SER A 104 -12.67 -7.65 -3.52
N PHE A 105 -11.84 -6.95 -2.74
CA PHE A 105 -12.17 -6.50 -1.40
C PHE A 105 -11.66 -5.08 -1.18
N PRO A 106 -12.40 -4.18 -0.50
CA PRO A 106 -11.96 -2.80 -0.28
C PRO A 106 -10.67 -2.69 0.54
N ASP A 107 -9.88 -1.64 0.29
CA ASP A 107 -8.63 -1.39 1.01
C ASP A 107 -8.89 -0.99 2.48
N PHE A 108 -8.54 -1.88 3.42
CA PHE A 108 -8.57 -1.61 4.88
C PHE A 108 -7.25 -1.07 5.44
N LEU A 109 -6.27 -0.83 4.56
CA LEU A 109 -5.01 -0.18 4.88
C LEU A 109 -4.75 0.89 3.83
N VAL A 110 -4.76 2.15 4.24
CA VAL A 110 -4.75 3.30 3.34
C VAL A 110 -3.55 4.18 3.67
N GLU A 111 -2.82 4.65 2.66
CA GLU A 111 -1.75 5.63 2.85
C GLU A 111 -2.31 6.88 3.56
N ARG A 112 -1.57 7.39 4.55
CA ARG A 112 -2.07 8.42 5.46
C ARG A 112 -2.53 9.70 4.75
N THR A 113 -1.74 10.25 3.85
CA THR A 113 -2.10 11.50 3.16
C THR A 113 -3.34 11.33 2.28
N ARG A 114 -3.50 10.15 1.65
CA ARG A 114 -4.72 9.81 0.91
C ARG A 114 -5.93 9.74 1.82
N PHE A 115 -5.80 9.07 2.96
CA PHE A 115 -6.88 8.97 3.93
C PHE A 115 -7.29 10.37 4.41
N GLU A 116 -6.33 11.20 4.81
CA GLU A 116 -6.58 12.56 5.29
C GLU A 116 -7.25 13.43 4.21
N ALA A 117 -6.76 13.41 2.98
CA ALA A 117 -7.36 14.15 1.86
C ALA A 117 -8.80 13.67 1.57
N ALA A 118 -9.04 12.36 1.56
CA ALA A 118 -10.35 11.78 1.33
C ALA A 118 -11.34 12.12 2.45
N MET A 119 -10.88 12.17 3.70
CA MET A 119 -11.70 12.60 4.83
C MET A 119 -11.98 14.10 4.79
N GLN A 120 -10.99 14.93 4.41
CA GLN A 120 -11.13 16.38 4.29
C GLN A 120 -12.14 16.77 3.21
N ARG A 121 -12.26 15.97 2.13
CA ARG A 121 -13.26 16.19 1.08
C ARG A 121 -14.70 16.19 1.60
N ASN A 122 -14.96 15.54 2.74
CA ASN A 122 -16.22 15.58 3.49
C ASN A 122 -17.47 15.48 2.60
N TRP A 123 -17.60 14.34 1.92
CA TRP A 123 -18.67 14.08 0.99
C TRP A 123 -20.07 14.14 1.63
N THR A 124 -21.04 14.73 0.92
CA THR A 124 -22.40 14.92 1.43
C THR A 124 -23.48 14.35 0.50
N PHE A 125 -24.72 14.30 1.00
CA PHE A 125 -25.87 13.85 0.23
C PHE A 125 -25.97 14.61 -1.10
N ARG A 126 -26.22 13.88 -2.20
CA ARG A 126 -26.33 14.34 -3.59
C ARG A 126 -25.03 14.77 -4.26
N ASP A 127 -23.88 14.73 -3.61
CA ASP A 127 -22.60 14.94 -4.26
C ASP A 127 -22.41 13.93 -5.40
N LYS A 128 -21.81 14.41 -6.49
CA LYS A 128 -21.41 13.57 -7.64
C LYS A 128 -20.01 13.06 -7.38
N CYS A 129 -19.83 11.75 -7.48
CA CYS A 129 -18.54 11.09 -7.32
C CYS A 129 -18.29 10.16 -8.50
N LYS A 130 -17.05 9.71 -8.63
CA LYS A 130 -16.63 8.62 -9.49
C LYS A 130 -15.95 7.56 -8.66
N VAL A 131 -16.15 6.30 -9.03
CA VAL A 131 -15.46 5.15 -8.43
C VAL A 131 -14.83 4.33 -9.54
N TRP A 132 -13.60 3.88 -9.33
CA TRP A 132 -12.91 3.02 -10.30
C TRP A 132 -13.20 1.56 -10.04
N TRP A 133 -13.62 0.85 -11.08
CA TRP A 133 -13.86 -0.59 -11.05
C TRP A 133 -12.93 -1.29 -12.02
N LYS A 134 -12.35 -2.40 -11.59
CA LYS A 134 -11.59 -3.29 -12.47
C LYS A 134 -12.55 -4.09 -13.34
N ASN A 135 -12.20 -4.31 -14.61
CA ASN A 135 -12.99 -5.15 -15.51
C ASN A 135 -12.70 -6.64 -15.23
N ASP A 136 -13.69 -7.51 -15.52
CA ASP A 136 -13.56 -8.97 -15.36
C ASP A 136 -12.51 -9.60 -16.29
N VAL A 137 -12.11 -8.87 -17.34
CA VAL A 137 -11.18 -9.34 -18.37
C VAL A 137 -10.02 -8.35 -18.47
N GLY A 138 -8.85 -8.75 -17.97
CA GLY A 138 -7.59 -8.00 -18.10
C GLY A 138 -7.16 -7.22 -16.86
N VAL A 139 -6.23 -6.28 -17.06
CA VAL A 139 -5.71 -5.38 -16.00
C VAL A 139 -6.47 -4.05 -15.97
N ASP A 140 -7.21 -3.76 -17.03
CA ASP A 140 -7.90 -2.49 -17.24
C ASP A 140 -9.13 -2.33 -16.34
N GLY A 141 -9.49 -1.08 -16.07
CA GLY A 141 -10.69 -0.71 -15.34
C GLY A 141 -11.41 0.47 -15.98
N SER A 142 -12.52 0.90 -15.38
CA SER A 142 -13.30 2.05 -15.84
C SER A 142 -13.78 2.89 -14.66
N TRP A 143 -13.94 4.19 -14.89
CA TRP A 143 -14.58 5.10 -13.95
C TRP A 143 -16.10 5.02 -14.08
N TRP A 144 -16.78 4.85 -12.95
CA TRP A 144 -18.23 4.79 -12.87
C TRP A 144 -18.75 6.04 -12.16
N ASP A 145 -19.59 6.82 -12.86
CA ASP A 145 -20.25 7.99 -12.29
C ASP A 145 -21.34 7.57 -11.29
N GLY A 146 -21.21 8.06 -10.06
CA GLY A 146 -22.12 7.79 -8.96
C GLY A 146 -22.67 9.05 -8.33
N ARG A 147 -23.71 8.86 -7.51
CA ARG A 147 -24.25 9.91 -6.64
C ARG A 147 -24.44 9.38 -5.23
N ILE A 148 -24.03 10.17 -4.25
CA ILE A 148 -24.20 9.83 -2.84
C ILE A 148 -25.67 9.98 -2.46
N VAL A 149 -26.25 8.91 -1.94
CA VAL A 149 -27.66 8.86 -1.50
C VAL A 149 -27.81 8.74 0.02
N SER A 150 -26.77 8.32 0.73
CA SER A 150 -26.74 8.30 2.20
C SER A 150 -25.31 8.41 2.72
N VAL A 151 -25.17 8.97 3.93
CA VAL A 151 -23.91 9.05 4.69
C VAL A 151 -24.20 8.60 6.12
N GLN A 152 -23.75 7.40 6.50
CA GLN A 152 -23.98 6.84 7.82
C GLN A 152 -22.97 5.75 8.14
N ALA A 153 -22.69 5.51 9.42
CA ALA A 153 -21.86 4.38 9.82
C ALA A 153 -22.48 3.05 9.32
N LYS A 154 -21.65 2.14 8.80
CA LYS A 154 -22.11 0.83 8.31
C LYS A 154 -22.65 -0.05 9.45
N SER A 155 -22.06 0.07 10.64
CA SER A 155 -22.43 -0.71 11.83
C SER A 155 -22.55 0.19 13.06
N SER A 156 -23.52 -0.09 13.92
CA SER A 156 -23.69 0.58 15.22
C SER A 156 -22.58 0.24 16.23
N GLU A 157 -21.83 -0.85 16.01
CA GLU A 157 -20.65 -1.20 16.79
C GLU A 157 -19.48 -0.23 16.52
N TYR A 158 -19.44 0.37 15.33
CA TYR A 158 -18.39 1.28 14.89
C TYR A 158 -18.98 2.62 14.42
N PRO A 159 -19.60 3.41 15.31
CA PRO A 159 -20.32 4.62 14.92
C PRO A 159 -19.42 5.70 14.28
N GLU A 160 -18.14 5.73 14.65
CA GLU A 160 -17.16 6.68 14.13
C GLU A 160 -16.36 6.15 12.94
N SER A 161 -16.65 4.93 12.47
CA SER A 161 -15.88 4.31 11.38
C SER A 161 -16.18 4.96 10.03
N PRO A 162 -15.15 5.34 9.25
CA PRO A 162 -15.33 5.79 7.89
C PRO A 162 -15.54 4.65 6.89
N TRP A 163 -15.38 3.39 7.33
CA TRP A 163 -15.50 2.19 6.52
C TRP A 163 -16.87 2.10 5.86
N GLU A 164 -16.89 2.12 4.53
CA GLU A 164 -18.09 1.88 3.73
C GLU A 164 -19.31 2.74 4.12
N ARG A 165 -19.05 3.97 4.60
CA ARG A 165 -20.08 4.86 5.16
C ARG A 165 -20.97 5.53 4.11
N TYR A 166 -20.57 5.51 2.85
CA TYR A 166 -21.27 6.17 1.76
C TYR A 166 -22.08 5.16 0.96
N THR A 167 -23.38 5.40 0.86
CA THR A 167 -24.22 4.67 -0.09
C THR A 167 -24.27 5.44 -1.41
N ILE A 168 -23.90 4.78 -2.50
CA ILE A 168 -23.80 5.34 -3.84
C ILE A 168 -24.77 4.63 -4.77
N LYS A 169 -25.44 5.41 -5.62
CA LYS A 169 -26.14 4.88 -6.79
C LYS A 169 -25.38 5.25 -8.05
N TYR A 170 -25.04 4.25 -8.85
CA TYR A 170 -24.37 4.44 -10.13
C TYR A 170 -25.36 4.86 -11.20
N ARG A 171 -24.87 5.61 -12.19
CA ARG A 171 -25.68 6.00 -13.35
C ARG A 171 -26.01 4.80 -14.25
N SER A 172 -25.03 3.91 -14.43
CA SER A 172 -25.14 2.68 -15.23
C SER A 172 -25.97 1.59 -14.55
N ASP A 173 -26.05 1.60 -13.21
CA ASP A 173 -26.87 0.69 -12.42
C ASP A 173 -27.54 1.43 -11.25
N PRO A 174 -28.70 2.08 -11.50
CA PRO A 174 -29.39 2.86 -10.48
C PRO A 174 -30.22 2.00 -9.51
N ALA A 175 -30.41 0.71 -9.81
CA ALA A 175 -31.22 -0.20 -9.02
C ALA A 175 -30.49 -0.65 -7.76
N GLU A 176 -29.18 -0.89 -7.84
CA GLU A 176 -28.38 -1.42 -6.74
C GLU A 176 -27.54 -0.33 -6.04
N PRO A 177 -27.84 0.00 -4.78
CA PRO A 177 -26.98 0.87 -3.99
C PRO A 177 -25.71 0.12 -3.55
N HIS A 178 -24.56 0.76 -3.72
CA HIS A 178 -23.25 0.23 -3.36
C HIS A 178 -22.66 1.01 -2.19
N LEU A 179 -21.97 0.34 -1.27
CA LEU A 179 -21.29 0.97 -0.15
C LEU A 179 -19.84 1.26 -0.50
N HIS A 180 -19.34 2.42 -0.12
CA HIS A 180 -17.96 2.83 -0.36
C HIS A 180 -17.38 3.66 0.78
N SER A 181 -16.07 3.56 0.94
CA SER A 181 -15.27 4.35 1.86
C SER A 181 -14.77 5.64 1.19
N PRO A 182 -14.45 6.70 1.95
CA PRO A 182 -14.06 7.99 1.39
C PRO A 182 -12.91 7.92 0.37
N TRP A 183 -11.91 7.07 0.60
CA TRP A 183 -10.71 6.94 -0.24
C TRP A 183 -10.93 6.22 -1.58
N GLU A 184 -12.13 5.68 -1.79
CA GLU A 184 -12.55 5.07 -3.06
C GLU A 184 -13.26 6.08 -3.98
N LEU A 185 -13.62 7.26 -3.44
CA LEU A 185 -14.41 8.26 -4.15
C LEU A 185 -13.53 9.34 -4.77
N TYR A 186 -13.83 9.69 -6.02
CA TYR A 186 -13.10 10.69 -6.78
C TYR A 186 -14.01 11.79 -7.31
N ASP A 187 -13.51 13.02 -7.37
CA ASP A 187 -14.03 14.09 -8.21
C ASP A 187 -12.89 14.90 -8.85
N THR A 188 -13.26 15.85 -9.69
CA THR A 188 -12.30 16.73 -10.39
C THR A 188 -11.76 17.86 -9.51
N VAL A 189 -12.26 18.00 -8.28
CA VAL A 189 -11.93 19.12 -7.39
C VAL A 189 -10.85 18.71 -6.40
N THR A 190 -10.91 17.46 -5.91
CA THR A 190 -9.97 16.91 -4.95
C THR A 190 -8.66 16.60 -5.65
N GLN A 191 -7.66 17.44 -5.41
CA GLN A 191 -6.28 17.14 -5.79
C GLN A 191 -5.61 16.44 -4.61
N TRP A 192 -5.30 15.16 -4.79
CA TRP A 192 -4.40 14.45 -3.90
C TRP A 192 -3.14 14.11 -4.70
N ASP A 193 -2.04 14.74 -4.32
CA ASP A 193 -0.73 14.40 -4.84
C ASP A 193 -0.14 13.29 -3.97
N GLN A 194 0.14 12.16 -4.60
CA GLN A 194 0.79 11.05 -3.91
C GLN A 194 2.17 11.49 -3.40
N PRO A 195 2.54 11.15 -2.15
CA PRO A 195 3.89 11.41 -1.67
C PRO A 195 4.93 10.75 -2.58
N ARG A 196 6.03 11.45 -2.83
CA ARG A 196 7.14 10.95 -3.64
C ARG A 196 8.44 11.58 -3.17
N ILE A 197 9.55 10.93 -3.47
CA ILE A 197 10.88 11.55 -3.32
C ILE A 197 10.90 12.85 -4.12
N ASP A 198 11.42 13.92 -3.53
CA ASP A 198 11.51 15.24 -4.17
C ASP A 198 12.36 15.21 -5.44
N ASP A 199 12.09 16.13 -6.36
CA ASP A 199 12.72 16.16 -7.68
C ASP A 199 14.25 16.32 -7.63
N GLU A 200 14.78 17.03 -6.63
CA GLU A 200 16.22 17.21 -6.46
C GLU A 200 16.89 15.89 -6.08
N ASN A 201 16.38 15.20 -5.06
CA ASN A 201 16.89 13.90 -4.65
C ASN A 201 16.66 12.85 -5.73
N LYS A 202 15.49 12.84 -6.39
CA LYS A 202 15.21 11.96 -7.54
C LYS A 202 16.26 12.14 -8.65
N ALA A 203 16.59 13.37 -9.03
CA ALA A 203 17.58 13.65 -10.07
C ALA A 203 19.00 13.18 -9.68
N LYS A 204 19.41 13.43 -8.42
CA LYS A 204 20.69 12.93 -7.89
C LYS A 204 20.75 11.40 -7.92
N LEU A 205 19.70 10.75 -7.46
CA LEU A 205 19.58 9.30 -7.45
C LEU A 205 19.66 8.73 -8.87
N LEU A 206 18.89 9.25 -9.82
CA LEU A 206 18.91 8.79 -11.21
C LEU A 206 20.30 8.92 -11.86
N THR A 207 20.97 10.04 -11.65
CA THR A 207 22.36 10.24 -12.11
C THR A 207 23.30 9.19 -11.51
N ALA A 208 23.11 8.88 -10.23
CA ALA A 208 23.89 7.88 -9.53
C ALA A 208 23.61 6.48 -10.12
N PHE A 209 22.34 6.11 -10.33
CA PHE A 209 21.96 4.83 -10.94
C PHE A 209 22.55 4.68 -12.34
N ASP A 210 22.54 5.70 -13.20
CA ASP A 210 23.11 5.60 -14.55
C ASP A 210 24.61 5.27 -14.56
N GLN A 211 25.37 5.84 -13.62
CA GLN A 211 26.78 5.50 -13.43
C GLN A 211 26.94 4.03 -13.00
N LEU A 212 26.04 3.54 -12.15
CA LEU A 212 26.07 2.18 -11.60
C LEU A 212 25.66 1.11 -12.63
N THR A 213 24.65 1.37 -13.46
CA THR A 213 24.15 0.45 -14.49
C THR A 213 25.21 0.16 -15.55
N SER A 214 26.17 1.08 -15.76
CA SER A 214 27.35 0.85 -16.61
C SER A 214 28.32 -0.22 -16.06
N ILE A 215 28.21 -0.59 -14.78
CA ILE A 215 29.17 -1.44 -14.04
C ILE A 215 28.61 -2.85 -13.77
N LEU A 216 27.29 -3.06 -13.75
CA LEU A 216 26.67 -4.29 -13.23
C LEU A 216 25.72 -4.96 -14.23
N CYS A 217 25.87 -6.28 -14.38
CA CYS A 217 25.12 -7.12 -15.30
C CYS A 217 23.68 -7.36 -14.82
N ARG A 218 22.77 -7.54 -15.80
CA ARG A 218 21.41 -8.04 -15.62
C ARG A 218 21.42 -9.37 -14.88
N PHE A 219 20.66 -9.46 -13.80
CA PHE A 219 20.45 -10.70 -13.10
C PHE A 219 18.96 -11.02 -12.97
N PRO A 220 18.56 -12.30 -13.08
CA PRO A 220 17.17 -12.70 -12.97
C PRO A 220 16.76 -12.86 -11.50
N VAL A 221 16.56 -11.75 -10.79
CA VAL A 221 15.95 -11.74 -9.45
C VAL A 221 14.64 -10.94 -9.47
N PRO A 222 13.67 -11.25 -8.59
CA PRO A 222 12.36 -10.57 -8.56
C PRO A 222 12.44 -9.05 -8.36
N LEU A 223 13.50 -8.56 -7.72
CA LEU A 223 13.80 -7.15 -7.54
C LEU A 223 15.26 -6.91 -7.94
N CYS A 224 15.48 -6.29 -9.09
CA CYS A 224 16.80 -5.97 -9.64
C CYS A 224 17.00 -4.45 -9.78
N LEU A 225 18.21 -4.04 -10.16
CA LEU A 225 18.57 -2.63 -10.27
C LEU A 225 17.72 -1.90 -11.31
N GLU A 226 17.44 -2.55 -12.44
CA GLU A 226 16.59 -2.00 -13.49
C GLU A 226 15.17 -1.74 -12.99
N ILE A 227 14.60 -2.64 -12.18
CA ILE A 227 13.27 -2.45 -11.57
C ILE A 227 13.29 -1.29 -10.58
N ILE A 228 14.33 -1.16 -9.75
CA ILE A 228 14.45 -0.04 -8.80
C ILE A 228 14.58 1.29 -9.56
N GLN A 229 15.36 1.32 -10.64
CA GLN A 229 15.52 2.51 -11.48
C GLN A 229 14.18 2.88 -12.17
N GLU A 230 13.46 1.90 -12.73
CA GLU A 230 12.13 2.10 -13.33
C GLU A 230 11.13 2.62 -12.28
N ARG A 231 11.12 2.04 -11.07
CA ARG A 231 10.28 2.50 -9.95
C ARG A 231 10.58 3.95 -9.59
N LEU A 232 11.86 4.30 -9.47
CA LEU A 232 12.27 5.67 -9.17
C LEU A 232 11.85 6.64 -10.29
N GLN A 233 12.03 6.28 -11.56
CA GLN A 233 11.61 7.11 -12.70
C GLN A 233 10.11 7.41 -12.69
N ASN A 234 9.30 6.41 -12.32
CA ASN A 234 7.83 6.48 -12.30
C ASN A 234 7.23 6.94 -10.95
N ASP A 235 8.02 7.62 -10.10
CA ASP A 235 7.56 8.18 -8.81
C ASP A 235 6.94 7.13 -7.86
N TYR A 236 7.39 5.89 -7.94
CA TYR A 236 6.88 4.80 -7.10
C TYR A 236 7.19 5.02 -5.62
N TYR A 237 8.43 5.44 -5.31
CA TYR A 237 8.91 5.54 -3.92
C TYR A 237 8.40 6.81 -3.24
N ARG A 238 7.71 6.63 -2.11
CA ARG A 238 7.23 7.71 -1.24
C ARG A 238 8.33 8.35 -0.40
N SER A 239 9.41 7.61 -0.14
CA SER A 239 10.51 8.07 0.71
C SER A 239 11.85 7.43 0.33
N LEU A 240 12.94 8.04 0.79
CA LEU A 240 14.28 7.44 0.70
C LEU A 240 14.38 6.15 1.52
N GLU A 241 13.65 6.04 2.64
CA GLU A 241 13.59 4.83 3.46
C GLU A 241 13.04 3.63 2.64
N ALA A 242 11.98 3.86 1.86
CA ALA A 242 11.39 2.87 0.97
C ALA A 242 12.36 2.41 -0.13
N LEU A 243 13.03 3.35 -0.81
CA LEU A 243 14.03 3.04 -1.83
C LEU A 243 15.20 2.26 -1.23
N LYS A 244 15.69 2.69 -0.07
CA LYS A 244 16.80 2.03 0.62
C LYS A 244 16.43 0.59 0.99
N HIS A 245 15.20 0.36 1.47
CA HIS A 245 14.71 -0.99 1.78
C HIS A 245 14.70 -1.90 0.55
N ASP A 246 14.11 -1.45 -0.56
CA ASP A 246 14.09 -2.23 -1.81
C ASP A 246 15.50 -2.58 -2.30
N PHE A 247 16.43 -1.63 -2.23
CA PHE A 247 17.82 -1.89 -2.57
C PHE A 247 18.48 -2.94 -1.67
N MET A 248 18.20 -2.90 -0.36
CA MET A 248 18.70 -3.89 0.59
C MET A 248 18.08 -5.27 0.37
N VAL A 249 16.79 -5.34 0.02
CA VAL A 249 16.12 -6.60 -0.36
C VAL A 249 16.75 -7.18 -1.62
N MET A 250 17.01 -6.35 -2.63
CA MET A 250 17.73 -6.74 -3.84
C MET A 250 19.11 -7.34 -3.48
N LEU A 251 19.91 -6.64 -2.67
CA LEU A 251 21.22 -7.13 -2.23
C LEU A 251 21.12 -8.49 -1.52
N SER A 252 20.17 -8.66 -0.60
CA SER A 252 19.99 -9.92 0.14
C SER A 252 19.57 -11.09 -0.77
N ASN A 253 18.68 -10.82 -1.73
CA ASN A 253 18.28 -11.80 -2.74
C ASN A 253 19.49 -12.22 -3.60
N PHE A 254 20.36 -11.26 -3.93
CA PHE A 254 21.58 -11.52 -4.66
C PHE A 254 22.58 -12.37 -3.89
N GLU A 255 22.88 -12.00 -2.64
CA GLU A 255 23.81 -12.76 -1.81
C GLU A 255 23.38 -14.22 -1.67
N SER A 256 22.07 -14.45 -1.49
CA SER A 256 21.48 -15.79 -1.41
C SER A 256 21.65 -16.59 -2.71
N PHE A 257 21.55 -15.94 -3.87
CA PHE A 257 21.73 -16.58 -5.19
C PHE A 257 23.20 -16.84 -5.52
N VAL A 258 24.09 -15.94 -5.10
CA VAL A 258 25.47 -15.84 -5.57
C VAL A 258 26.49 -16.50 -4.64
N ALA A 259 26.10 -16.97 -3.45
CA ALA A 259 26.97 -17.42 -2.35
C ALA A 259 28.17 -18.34 -2.71
N LYS A 260 28.21 -18.93 -3.91
CA LYS A 260 29.30 -19.79 -4.41
C LYS A 260 30.19 -19.18 -5.51
N ASN A 261 29.95 -17.94 -5.98
CA ASN A 261 30.71 -17.30 -7.06
C ASN A 261 31.48 -16.07 -6.56
N GLU A 262 32.81 -16.19 -6.49
CA GLU A 262 33.69 -15.19 -5.90
C GLU A 262 33.74 -13.85 -6.68
N ASP A 263 33.64 -13.89 -8.02
CA ASP A 263 33.60 -12.69 -8.87
C ASP A 263 32.31 -11.90 -8.64
N MET A 264 31.18 -12.60 -8.59
CA MET A 264 29.89 -11.99 -8.33
C MET A 264 29.80 -11.44 -6.90
N SER A 265 30.40 -12.11 -5.90
CA SER A 265 30.52 -11.57 -4.53
C SER A 265 31.36 -10.29 -4.45
N LYS A 266 32.36 -10.10 -5.34
CA LYS A 266 33.11 -8.83 -5.43
C LYS A 266 32.24 -7.72 -6.04
N LYS A 267 31.43 -8.04 -7.04
CA LYS A 267 30.47 -7.10 -7.66
C LYS A 267 29.39 -6.63 -6.67
N ILE A 268 28.83 -7.56 -5.88
CA ILE A 268 27.83 -7.23 -4.84
C ILE A 268 28.43 -6.32 -3.77
N ARG A 269 29.65 -6.60 -3.28
CA ARG A 269 30.32 -5.72 -2.31
C ARG A 269 30.54 -4.30 -2.84
N ARG A 270 30.98 -4.17 -4.09
CA ARG A 270 31.12 -2.85 -4.74
C ARG A 270 29.78 -2.11 -4.84
N LEU A 271 28.70 -2.83 -5.13
CA LEU A 271 27.35 -2.27 -5.18
C LEU A 271 26.88 -1.77 -3.80
N SER A 272 27.11 -2.56 -2.75
CA SER A 272 26.81 -2.19 -1.36
C SER A 272 27.63 -0.98 -0.88
N ASP A 273 28.93 -0.96 -1.18
CA ASP A 273 29.82 0.17 -0.88
C ASP A 273 29.37 1.45 -1.60
N TRP A 274 29.00 1.32 -2.89
CA TRP A 274 28.51 2.42 -3.70
C TRP A 274 27.23 3.02 -3.11
N PHE A 275 26.29 2.16 -2.71
CA PHE A 275 25.02 2.59 -2.12
C PHE A 275 25.25 3.33 -0.80
N SER A 276 26.13 2.79 0.05
CA SER A 276 26.49 3.41 1.32
C SER A 276 27.12 4.80 1.14
N ARG A 277 27.82 5.03 0.03
CA ARG A 277 28.46 6.32 -0.28
C ARG A 277 27.52 7.34 -0.93
N ASN A 278 26.60 6.90 -1.78
CA ASN A 278 25.80 7.80 -2.62
C ASN A 278 24.35 7.95 -2.16
N ILE A 279 23.79 6.96 -1.47
CA ILE A 279 22.36 6.90 -1.14
C ILE A 279 22.13 7.04 0.36
N SER A 280 22.96 6.40 1.20
CA SER A 280 22.83 6.53 2.66
C SER A 280 22.94 7.97 3.20
N PRO A 281 23.77 8.87 2.63
CA PRO A 281 23.87 10.27 3.10
C PRO A 281 22.72 11.19 2.71
N LEU A 282 21.86 10.76 1.77
CA LEU A 282 20.62 11.44 1.41
C LEU A 282 19.54 11.09 2.43
#